data_AF-A0A974KV16-F1
#
_entry.id   AF-A0A974KV16-F1
#
_cell.length_a   1.000
_cell.length_b   1.000
_cell.length_c   1.000
_cell.angle_alpha   90.00
_cell.angle_beta   90.00
_cell.angle_gamma   90.00
#
_symmetry.space_group_name_H-M   'P 1'
#
loop_
_entity.id
_entity.type
_entity.pdbx_description
1 polymer ?
#
loop_
_entity_poly.entity_id
_entity_poly.type
_entity_poly.pdbx_seq_one_letter_code
_entity_poly.pdbx_strand_id
1 'polypeptide(L)'
;PDGNTPGTEEVPVTVTYPDDTEDHVTVTVTTKEQADNDAYEPTTEDITKDYGTPTTEEDVTGAVTVPNYPTDKGTPTITVDDPNTLPDGNTPGTEEVPVTVT
;
A
#
# COMPACT_ATOMS: atom_id res chain seq x y z
N PRO A 1 5.17 2.89 -24.35
CA PRO A 1 4.83 2.72 -22.92
C PRO A 1 4.78 1.24 -22.54
N ASP A 2 5.54 0.85 -21.51
CA ASP A 2 5.62 -0.53 -21.00
C ASP A 2 4.44 -0.92 -20.08
N GLY A 3 3.62 0.05 -19.70
CA GLY A 3 2.47 -0.11 -18.80
C GLY A 3 2.85 -0.32 -17.32
N ASN A 4 4.14 -0.37 -16.99
CA ASN A 4 4.65 -0.62 -15.64
C ASN A 4 5.38 0.60 -15.06
N THR A 5 5.83 1.50 -15.94
CA THR A 5 6.47 2.77 -15.55
C THR A 5 5.44 3.89 -15.63
N PRO A 6 5.13 4.58 -14.52
CA PRO A 6 4.25 5.73 -14.52
C PRO A 6 4.81 6.85 -15.41
N GLY A 7 3.95 7.48 -16.20
CA GLY A 7 4.37 8.53 -17.11
C GLY A 7 3.41 8.74 -18.27
N THR A 8 3.74 9.71 -19.12
CA THR A 8 3.02 9.97 -20.37
C THR A 8 3.99 9.88 -21.53
N GLU A 9 3.63 9.10 -22.54
CA GLU A 9 4.43 8.91 -23.75
C GLU A 9 3.58 9.17 -25.00
N GLU A 10 4.18 9.78 -26.01
CA GLU A 10 3.58 9.95 -27.33
C GLU A 10 4.04 8.86 -28.28
N VAL A 11 3.10 8.11 -28.84
CA VAL A 11 3.36 7.02 -29.78
C VAL A 11 2.99 7.50 -31.19
N PRO A 12 3.95 7.58 -32.14
CA PRO A 12 3.64 7.92 -33.51
C PRO A 12 2.91 6.76 -34.21
N VAL A 13 1.88 7.08 -34.96
CA VAL A 13 1.06 6.16 -35.75
C VAL A 13 1.06 6.64 -37.19
N THR A 14 1.43 5.75 -38.11
CA THR A 14 1.27 5.97 -39.55
C THR A 14 -0.07 5.39 -39.98
N VAL A 15 -0.88 6.19 -40.67
CA VAL A 15 -2.15 5.80 -41.26
C VAL A 15 -1.94 5.69 -42.77
N THR A 16 -2.03 4.48 -43.32
CA THR A 16 -1.94 4.24 -44.75
C THR A 16 -3.34 4.13 -45.36
N TYR A 17 -3.62 4.93 -46.38
CA TYR A 17 -4.89 4.95 -47.09
C TYR A 17 -4.91 3.98 -48.29
N PRO A 18 -6.11 3.62 -48.81
CA PRO A 18 -6.21 2.72 -49.98
C PRO A 18 -5.56 3.24 -51.28
N ASP A 19 -5.23 4.53 -51.34
CA ASP A 19 -4.54 5.18 -52.46
C ASP A 19 -3.01 5.27 -52.25
N ASP A 20 -2.47 4.53 -51.28
CA ASP A 20 -1.07 4.49 -50.87
C ASP A 20 -0.52 5.81 -50.31
N THR A 21 -1.38 6.77 -49.96
CA THR A 21 -0.97 7.97 -49.21
C THR A 21 -0.85 7.66 -47.71
N GLU A 22 -0.06 8.48 -46.99
CA GLU A 22 0.18 8.33 -45.55
C GLU A 22 -0.11 9.62 -44.79
N ASP A 23 -0.74 9.48 -43.62
CA ASP A 23 -0.76 10.50 -42.57
C ASP A 23 0.00 10.02 -41.33
N HIS A 24 0.61 10.94 -40.59
CA HIS A 24 1.21 10.66 -39.30
C HIS A 24 0.44 11.37 -38.20
N VAL A 25 -0.01 10.61 -37.20
CA VAL A 25 -0.67 11.12 -36.00
C VAL A 25 0.07 10.64 -34.76
N THR A 26 -0.05 11.35 -33.66
CA THR A 26 0.50 10.94 -32.36
C THR A 26 -0.63 10.52 -31.43
N VAL A 27 -0.42 9.43 -30.70
CA VAL A 27 -1.31 8.95 -29.65
C VAL A 27 -0.64 9.15 -28.31
N THR A 28 -1.24 9.95 -27.44
CA THR A 28 -0.79 10.10 -26.05
C THR A 28 -1.24 8.90 -25.23
N VAL A 29 -0.31 8.22 -24.57
CA VAL A 29 -0.59 7.12 -23.64
C VAL A 29 -0.08 7.51 -22.27
N THR A 30 -0.96 7.42 -21.27
CA THR A 30 -0.63 7.71 -19.87
C THR A 30 -0.72 6.44 -19.03
N THR A 31 0.38 6.10 -18.38
CA THR A 31 0.45 5.10 -17.31
C THR A 31 0.38 5.84 -15.98
N LYS A 32 -0.57 5.47 -15.12
CA LYS A 32 -0.71 6.07 -13.79
C LYS A 32 0.24 5.42 -12.78
N GLU A 33 0.53 6.13 -11.70
CA GLU A 33 1.18 5.53 -10.54
C GLU A 33 0.28 4.44 -9.94
N GLN A 34 0.89 3.34 -9.50
CA GLN A 34 0.19 2.30 -8.74
C GLN A 34 -0.16 2.85 -7.35
N ALA A 35 -1.33 2.49 -6.84
CA ALA A 35 -1.71 2.89 -5.49
C ALA A 35 -0.82 2.19 -4.45
N ASP A 36 -0.46 2.89 -3.37
CA ASP A 36 0.48 2.36 -2.38
C ASP A 36 -0.02 1.09 -1.69
N ASN A 37 -1.33 1.01 -1.41
CA ASN A 37 -1.96 -0.17 -0.82
C ASN A 37 -1.90 -1.41 -1.75
N ASP A 38 -1.73 -1.21 -3.06
CA ASP A 38 -1.57 -2.30 -4.02
C ASP A 38 -0.08 -2.68 -4.20
N ALA A 39 0.84 -1.76 -3.93
CA ALA A 39 2.28 -1.93 -4.12
C ALA A 39 3.00 -2.42 -2.85
N TYR A 40 2.47 -2.09 -1.67
CA TYR A 40 3.10 -2.35 -0.37
C TYR A 40 2.09 -2.97 0.59
N GLU A 41 2.29 -4.25 0.90
CA GLU A 41 1.48 -4.98 1.87
C GLU A 41 2.14 -4.89 3.26
N PRO A 42 1.40 -4.44 4.31
CA PRO A 42 1.93 -4.44 5.66
C PRO A 42 2.08 -5.86 6.21
N THR A 43 3.03 -6.03 7.12
CA THR A 43 3.28 -7.29 7.83
C THR A 43 3.19 -7.08 9.33
N THR A 44 2.77 -8.10 10.06
CA THR A 44 2.56 -8.06 11.50
C THR A 44 3.40 -9.10 12.24
N GLU A 45 3.80 -8.77 13.46
CA GLU A 45 4.38 -9.71 14.42
C GLU A 45 3.39 -10.03 15.55
N ASP A 46 3.41 -11.27 16.05
CA ASP A 46 2.54 -11.67 17.16
C ASP A 46 3.00 -11.04 18.47
N ILE A 47 2.05 -10.52 19.24
CA ILE A 47 2.30 -9.95 20.57
C ILE A 47 1.92 -10.97 21.64
N THR A 48 2.88 -11.34 22.48
CA THR A 48 2.64 -12.19 23.66
C THR A 48 2.85 -11.39 24.94
N LYS A 49 1.86 -11.43 25.84
CA LYS A 49 1.90 -10.78 27.15
C LYS A 49 1.74 -11.80 28.27
N ASP A 50 2.45 -11.59 29.37
CA ASP A 50 2.26 -12.36 30.60
C ASP A 50 0.91 -12.00 31.25
N TYR A 51 0.31 -12.97 31.95
CA TYR A 51 -0.94 -12.75 32.69
C TYR A 51 -0.85 -11.53 33.63
N GLY A 52 -1.83 -10.65 33.57
CA GLY A 52 -1.92 -9.40 34.31
C GLY A 52 -1.21 -8.21 33.65
N THR A 53 -0.61 -8.39 32.47
CA THR A 53 0.00 -7.30 31.69
C THR A 53 -0.92 -6.88 30.56
N PRO A 54 -1.44 -5.63 30.56
CA PRO A 54 -2.29 -5.15 29.48
C PRO A 54 -1.49 -4.92 28.20
N THR A 55 -2.17 -5.05 27.06
CA THR A 55 -1.65 -4.61 25.76
C THR A 55 -1.86 -3.11 25.59
N THR A 56 -0.88 -2.43 25.02
CA THR A 56 -0.95 -0.98 24.73
C THR A 56 -1.04 -0.72 23.22
N GLU A 57 -1.49 0.47 22.83
CA GLU A 57 -1.50 0.89 21.42
C GLU A 57 -0.08 0.88 20.82
N GLU A 58 0.95 1.21 21.62
CA GLU A 58 2.34 1.18 21.18
C GLU A 58 2.83 -0.25 20.90
N ASP A 59 2.40 -1.24 21.71
CA ASP A 59 2.69 -2.65 21.43
C ASP A 59 2.12 -3.06 20.07
N VAL A 60 0.88 -2.67 19.79
CA VAL A 60 0.16 -3.03 18.56
C VAL A 60 0.74 -2.33 17.35
N THR A 61 0.91 -1.01 17.41
CA THR A 61 1.46 -0.23 16.29
C THR A 61 2.92 -0.57 16.03
N GLY A 62 3.69 -0.88 17.08
CA GLY A 62 5.09 -1.31 16.96
C GLY A 62 5.27 -2.70 16.35
N ALA A 63 4.24 -3.55 16.37
CA ALA A 63 4.26 -4.87 15.75
C ALA A 63 3.92 -4.85 14.24
N VAL A 64 3.51 -3.70 13.69
CA VAL A 64 3.15 -3.54 12.28
C VAL A 64 4.31 -2.88 11.53
N THR A 65 4.67 -3.42 10.38
CA THR A 65 5.70 -2.87 9.49
C THR A 65 5.22 -2.85 8.05
N VAL A 66 5.76 -1.92 7.24
CA VAL A 66 5.50 -1.88 5.79
C VAL A 66 6.82 -2.10 5.06
N PRO A 67 7.17 -3.35 4.71
CA PRO A 67 8.45 -3.67 4.10
C PRO A 67 8.68 -2.94 2.77
N ASN A 68 9.91 -2.48 2.54
CA ASN A 68 10.32 -1.78 1.32
C ASN A 68 9.54 -0.49 0.99
N TYR A 69 8.84 0.10 1.96
CA TYR A 69 8.18 1.39 1.75
C TYR A 69 9.24 2.48 1.49
N PRO A 70 9.13 3.26 0.39
CA PRO A 70 10.16 4.23 0.03
C PRO A 70 10.25 5.37 1.03
N THR A 71 11.46 5.68 1.50
CA THR A 71 11.70 6.74 2.50
C THR A 71 11.33 8.14 2.00
N ASP A 72 11.36 8.36 0.69
CA ASP A 72 10.97 9.62 0.05
C ASP A 72 9.45 9.83 -0.01
N LYS A 73 8.65 8.76 0.20
CA LYS A 73 7.18 8.84 0.34
C LYS A 73 6.73 9.10 1.79
N GLY A 74 7.67 9.32 2.71
CA GLY A 74 7.41 9.54 4.13
C GLY A 74 7.26 8.25 4.92
N THR A 75 6.68 8.34 6.12
CA THR A 75 6.44 7.18 6.99
C THR A 75 4.94 6.88 7.02
N PRO A 76 4.51 5.63 6.75
CA PRO A 76 3.12 5.23 6.92
C PRO A 76 2.67 5.47 8.36
N THR A 77 1.42 5.89 8.52
CA THR A 77 0.78 6.05 9.82
C THR A 77 0.00 4.79 10.15
N ILE A 78 0.25 4.22 11.33
CA ILE A 78 -0.44 3.02 11.83
C ILE A 78 -1.29 3.44 13.02
N THR A 79 -2.57 3.05 13.02
CA THR A 79 -3.51 3.34 14.11
C THR A 79 -4.25 2.09 14.53
N VAL A 80 -4.46 1.91 15.84
CA VAL A 80 -5.40 0.92 16.37
C VAL A 80 -6.82 1.43 16.14
N ASP A 81 -7.68 0.61 15.52
CA ASP A 81 -9.02 1.05 15.11
C ASP A 81 -9.93 1.31 16.31
N ASP A 82 -9.84 0.47 17.35
CA ASP A 82 -10.53 0.67 18.63
C ASP A 82 -9.58 0.42 19.82
N PRO A 83 -8.95 1.47 20.37
CA PRO A 83 -8.07 1.33 21.53
C PRO A 83 -8.76 0.80 22.81
N ASN A 84 -10.09 0.85 22.90
CA ASN A 84 -10.82 0.42 24.09
C ASN A 84 -11.05 -1.10 24.13
N THR A 85 -10.80 -1.79 23.03
CA THR A 85 -10.93 -3.25 22.93
C THR A 85 -9.60 -3.98 23.11
N LEU A 86 -8.53 -3.27 23.49
CA LEU A 86 -7.24 -3.89 23.75
C LEU A 86 -7.32 -4.88 24.92
N PRO A 87 -6.69 -6.07 24.83
CA PRO A 87 -6.68 -7.05 25.91
C PRO A 87 -6.10 -6.47 27.20
N ASP A 88 -6.85 -6.64 28.29
CA ASP A 88 -6.47 -6.15 29.63
C ASP A 88 -5.41 -7.01 30.33
N GLY A 89 -5.07 -8.16 29.76
CA GLY A 89 -4.12 -9.13 30.28
C GLY A 89 -4.66 -10.05 31.38
N ASN A 90 -5.90 -9.88 31.85
CA ASN A 90 -6.49 -10.68 32.92
C ASN A 90 -7.33 -11.86 32.41
N THR A 91 -7.61 -11.89 31.11
CA THR A 91 -8.33 -12.98 30.46
C THR A 91 -7.37 -13.75 29.55
N PRO A 92 -7.06 -15.03 29.83
CA PRO A 92 -6.23 -15.84 28.94
C PRO A 92 -6.92 -16.07 27.59
N GLY A 93 -6.21 -15.85 26.50
CA GLY A 93 -6.72 -16.06 25.15
C GLY A 93 -5.84 -15.48 24.06
N THR A 94 -6.29 -15.61 22.82
CA THR A 94 -5.74 -14.95 21.64
C THR A 94 -6.85 -14.08 21.07
N GLU A 95 -6.54 -12.83 20.80
CA GLU A 95 -7.47 -11.85 20.23
C GLU A 95 -6.81 -11.17 19.03
N GLU A 96 -7.59 -10.95 17.99
CA GLU A 96 -7.18 -10.17 16.81
C GLU A 96 -7.49 -8.69 17.09
N VAL A 97 -6.48 -7.83 16.99
CA VAL A 97 -6.64 -6.39 17.17
C VAL A 97 -6.60 -5.70 15.80
N PRO A 98 -7.70 -5.07 15.35
CA PRO A 98 -7.75 -4.42 14.05
C PRO A 98 -6.93 -3.11 14.04
N VAL A 99 -6.21 -2.90 12.94
CA VAL A 99 -5.39 -1.72 12.70
C VAL A 99 -5.59 -1.19 11.29
N THR A 100 -5.37 0.10 11.12
CA THR A 100 -5.36 0.78 9.82
C THR A 100 -3.98 1.33 9.51
N VAL A 101 -3.54 1.19 8.25
CA VAL A 101 -2.30 1.77 7.71
C VAL A 101 -2.67 2.80 6.64
N THR A 102 -2.13 4.02 6.74
CA THR A 102 -2.37 5.13 5.79
C THR A 102 -1.10 5.87 5.41
#